data_AF-A0A3B9SYR9-F1
#
_entry.id   AF-A0A3B9SYR9-F1
#
_cell.length_a   1.000
_cell.length_b   1.000
_cell.length_c   1.000
_cell.angle_alpha   90.00
_cell.angle_beta   90.00
_cell.angle_gamma   90.00
#
_symmetry.space_group_name_H-M   'P 1'
#
loop_
_entity.id
_entity.type
_entity.pdbx_description
1 polymer ?
#
loop_
_entity_poly.entity_id
_entity_poly.type
_entity_poly.pdbx_seq_one_letter_code
_entity_poly.pdbx_strand_id
1 'polypeptide(L)'
;MYKKLLAAICASAMVLAACTACGGSSSSDSESSKENTKTSSSEPDRNNNNAEETDAPEENADSPAEGTAAPDSNSEFEEPVVAGSGDAILAITDGQWYVQYWGNAEDILAYDAGIAHIDGDGDYTVSVNIGTKGAQFDVAGDPNGDYKCSGVSFAAVKVLDGTTLYPNMNIEIKEIRVDGNPIELTAKNYTSSDDNVEMRANILNSYVSSFPDDAHTPAGKPTGEFGEYSAQIINPDDVASWSKIEVDFTVSGISGAAEAPADTPADAPAETEVPAEVAPAE
;
A
#
# COMPACT_ATOMS: atom_id res chain seq x y z
N MET A 1 12.24 -6.91 23.18
CA MET A 1 11.11 -6.98 24.15
C MET A 1 10.22 -5.76 23.96
N TYR A 2 9.09 -5.89 23.26
CA TYR A 2 8.10 -4.82 23.16
C TYR A 2 6.78 -5.27 23.79
N LYS A 3 6.35 -4.54 24.82
CA LYS A 3 5.16 -4.83 25.63
C LYS A 3 3.91 -4.35 24.88
N LYS A 4 2.98 -5.27 24.66
CA LYS A 4 1.63 -5.02 24.13
C LYS A 4 0.83 -4.16 25.12
N LEU A 5 0.26 -3.04 24.66
CA LEU A 5 -0.73 -2.29 25.43
C LEU A 5 -2.12 -2.54 24.83
N LEU A 6 -2.95 -3.28 25.57
CA LEU A 6 -4.37 -3.50 25.26
C LEU A 6 -5.17 -2.24 25.62
N ALA A 7 -5.97 -1.74 24.68
CA ALA A 7 -6.99 -0.73 24.95
C ALA A 7 -8.35 -1.40 25.25
N ALA A 8 -8.95 -1.04 26.38
CA ALA A 8 -10.23 -1.53 26.85
C ALA A 8 -11.39 -0.67 26.29
N ILE A 9 -12.39 -1.32 25.70
CA ILE A 9 -13.62 -0.69 25.20
C ILE A 9 -14.61 -0.54 26.35
N CYS A 10 -14.96 0.70 26.71
CA CYS A 10 -16.03 1.00 27.66
C CYS A 10 -17.40 0.83 27.01
N ALA A 11 -18.23 -0.05 27.57
CA ALA A 11 -19.64 -0.20 27.21
C ALA A 11 -20.48 0.94 27.81
N SER A 12 -21.15 1.73 26.96
CA SER A 12 -22.14 2.72 27.39
C SER A 12 -23.55 2.10 27.46
N ALA A 13 -24.12 2.09 28.66
CA ALA A 13 -25.51 1.74 28.90
C ALA A 13 -26.43 2.92 28.53
N MET A 14 -27.41 2.70 27.65
CA MET A 14 -28.55 3.61 27.48
C MET A 14 -29.77 3.05 28.19
N VAL A 15 -30.30 3.87 29.09
CA VAL A 15 -31.50 3.65 29.88
C VAL A 15 -32.75 3.97 29.04
N LEU A 16 -33.71 3.05 29.06
CA LEU A 16 -35.04 3.18 28.46
C LEU A 16 -35.91 4.19 29.22
N ALA A 17 -36.61 5.06 28.49
CA ALA A 17 -37.77 5.79 28.97
C ALA A 17 -38.96 5.53 28.02
N ALA A 18 -40.00 4.91 28.55
CA ALA A 18 -41.24 4.59 27.87
C ALA A 18 -42.23 5.77 27.91
N CYS A 19 -42.99 5.96 26.83
CA CYS A 19 -44.26 6.69 26.84
C CYS A 19 -45.29 5.87 26.07
N THR A 20 -46.36 5.52 26.77
CA THR A 20 -47.56 4.80 26.32
C THR A 20 -48.44 5.63 25.38
N ALA A 21 -48.94 5.02 24.29
CA ALA A 21 -50.14 5.46 23.59
C ALA A 21 -50.91 4.25 23.01
N CYS A 22 -52.23 4.24 23.23
CA CYS A 22 -53.19 3.16 22.96
C CYS A 22 -53.48 2.92 21.47
N GLY A 23 -53.77 1.66 21.14
CA GLY A 23 -54.49 1.27 19.91
C GLY A 23 -54.62 -0.26 19.81
N GLY A 24 -55.77 -0.80 20.20
CA GLY A 24 -56.01 -2.25 20.21
C GLY A 24 -56.58 -2.80 18.91
N SER A 25 -56.25 -4.05 18.59
CA SER A 25 -57.21 -5.10 18.21
C SER A 25 -56.54 -6.48 18.05
N SER A 26 -57.16 -7.47 18.69
CA SER A 26 -57.24 -8.91 18.36
C SER A 26 -55.98 -9.79 18.20
N SER A 27 -55.66 -10.50 19.30
CA SER A 27 -55.57 -11.97 19.46
C SER A 27 -54.82 -12.85 18.44
N SER A 28 -53.76 -13.53 18.88
CA SER A 28 -53.78 -14.99 19.19
C SER A 28 -52.40 -15.51 19.65
N ASP A 29 -52.37 -15.98 20.89
CA ASP A 29 -51.73 -17.19 21.45
C ASP A 29 -50.34 -17.66 20.98
N SER A 30 -49.36 -17.65 21.89
CA SER A 30 -48.85 -18.88 22.52
C SER A 30 -47.81 -18.58 23.62
N GLU A 31 -47.88 -19.39 24.67
CA GLU A 31 -47.32 -19.20 26.01
C GLU A 31 -45.92 -19.80 26.24
N SER A 32 -45.21 -19.19 27.21
CA SER A 32 -44.29 -19.77 28.23
C SER A 32 -43.04 -20.54 27.76
N SER A 33 -41.91 -20.64 28.48
CA SER A 33 -41.48 -20.38 29.87
C SER A 33 -39.92 -20.39 29.85
N LYS A 34 -39.17 -19.49 30.51
CA LYS A 34 -38.65 -19.60 31.91
C LYS A 34 -38.02 -20.98 32.21
N GLU A 35 -36.80 -21.19 32.75
CA GLU A 35 -35.98 -20.48 33.75
C GLU A 35 -34.66 -21.32 33.93
N ASN A 36 -33.47 -20.73 33.82
CA ASN A 36 -32.47 -20.43 34.88
C ASN A 36 -31.88 -21.61 35.68
N THR A 37 -30.55 -21.77 35.69
CA THR A 37 -29.78 -22.08 36.92
C THR A 37 -28.29 -21.74 36.75
N LYS A 38 -27.64 -21.50 37.89
CA LYS A 38 -26.47 -20.64 38.10
C LYS A 38 -25.42 -21.44 38.92
N THR A 39 -24.14 -21.07 38.75
CA THR A 39 -23.11 -20.94 39.81
C THR A 39 -22.05 -22.05 40.03
N SER A 40 -20.79 -21.58 40.02
CA SER A 40 -19.59 -21.90 40.83
C SER A 40 -18.70 -23.12 40.60
N SER A 41 -17.50 -22.81 40.07
CA SER A 41 -16.18 -22.84 40.73
C SER A 41 -15.87 -23.86 41.83
N SER A 42 -14.78 -24.63 41.66
CA SER A 42 -13.55 -24.59 42.48
C SER A 42 -12.56 -25.71 42.09
N GLU A 43 -11.28 -25.35 41.89
CA GLU A 43 -10.12 -26.26 42.00
C GLU A 43 -9.75 -26.45 43.49
N PRO A 44 -8.82 -27.38 43.83
CA PRO A 44 -7.45 -26.90 44.09
C PRO A 44 -6.29 -27.90 43.85
N ASP A 45 -5.09 -27.32 43.64
CA ASP A 45 -3.74 -27.61 44.21
C ASP A 45 -3.09 -29.02 44.13
N ARG A 46 -1.77 -29.27 44.13
CA ARG A 46 -0.47 -28.56 44.05
C ARG A 46 0.60 -29.70 44.10
N ASN A 47 1.79 -29.52 43.51
CA ASN A 47 3.08 -29.34 44.23
C ASN A 47 4.35 -29.83 43.46
N ASN A 48 5.28 -28.88 43.21
CA ASN A 48 6.75 -28.84 43.38
C ASN A 48 7.68 -30.01 42.94
N ASN A 49 8.95 -29.85 42.56
CA ASN A 49 9.92 -28.75 42.38
C ASN A 49 11.17 -29.36 41.71
N ASN A 50 11.97 -28.58 40.95
CA ASN A 50 13.29 -28.08 41.38
C ASN A 50 14.11 -27.55 40.19
N ALA A 51 14.79 -26.43 40.42
CA ALA A 51 15.74 -25.77 39.52
C ALA A 51 17.18 -25.98 40.03
N GLU A 52 18.18 -25.92 39.15
CA GLU A 52 19.51 -25.42 39.49
C GLU A 52 20.22 -24.83 38.26
N GLU A 53 21.06 -23.85 38.55
CA GLU A 53 21.67 -22.78 37.76
C GLU A 53 23.09 -23.16 37.26
N THR A 54 23.83 -22.17 36.71
CA THR A 54 25.27 -22.10 36.30
C THR A 54 25.49 -22.06 34.78
N ASP A 55 26.34 -21.22 34.18
CA ASP A 55 27.09 -20.02 34.55
C ASP A 55 27.55 -19.37 33.22
N ALA A 56 27.79 -18.06 33.19
CA ALA A 56 28.44 -17.36 32.06
C ALA A 56 29.97 -17.34 32.25
N PRO A 57 30.78 -17.03 31.21
CA PRO A 57 31.39 -15.70 31.22
C PRO A 57 31.63 -15.06 29.83
N GLU A 58 31.75 -13.73 29.84
CA GLU A 58 32.22 -12.85 28.76
C GLU A 58 33.76 -12.73 28.75
N GLU A 59 34.41 -12.53 27.59
CA GLU A 59 35.28 -11.37 27.33
C GLU A 59 35.74 -11.24 25.87
N ASN A 60 36.01 -9.98 25.48
CA ASN A 60 36.27 -9.40 24.16
C ASN A 60 37.63 -9.74 23.52
N ALA A 61 37.71 -9.70 22.18
CA ALA A 61 38.86 -9.13 21.46
C ALA A 61 38.56 -8.80 19.97
N ASP A 62 38.75 -7.52 19.67
CA ASP A 62 39.03 -6.75 18.44
C ASP A 62 39.20 -7.41 17.04
N SER A 63 38.77 -6.65 16.02
CA SER A 63 38.89 -6.85 14.55
C SER A 63 40.31 -6.46 14.05
N PRO A 64 40.74 -6.57 12.75
CA PRO A 64 39.95 -6.35 11.53
C PRO A 64 40.30 -7.18 10.27
N ALA A 65 39.40 -7.05 9.27
CA ALA A 65 39.63 -7.04 7.82
C ALA A 65 39.16 -8.24 6.95
N GLU A 66 38.47 -7.82 5.87
CA GLU A 66 38.09 -8.49 4.62
C GLU A 66 36.97 -9.55 4.64
N GLY A 67 35.86 -9.19 4.00
CA GLY A 67 34.79 -10.11 3.63
C GLY A 67 33.87 -9.49 2.60
N THR A 68 34.12 -9.80 1.32
CA THR A 68 33.12 -9.70 0.24
C THR A 68 31.81 -10.30 0.74
N ALA A 69 30.73 -9.52 0.75
CA ALA A 69 29.41 -9.98 1.17
C ALA A 69 29.01 -11.21 0.34
N ALA A 70 28.92 -12.36 1.02
CA ALA A 70 28.28 -13.55 0.48
C ALA A 70 26.78 -13.26 0.32
N PRO A 71 26.09 -13.87 -0.66
CA PRO A 71 24.65 -13.74 -0.78
C PRO A 71 23.98 -14.32 0.48
N ASP A 72 23.12 -13.54 1.12
CA ASP A 72 22.37 -13.96 2.30
C ASP A 72 21.37 -15.04 1.89
N SER A 73 21.67 -16.29 2.22
CA SER A 73 20.90 -17.46 1.79
C SER A 73 19.74 -17.78 2.74
N ASN A 74 19.04 -16.77 3.26
CA ASN A 74 18.02 -17.01 4.31
C ASN A 74 16.73 -16.17 4.24
N SER A 75 16.39 -15.50 3.13
CA SER A 75 15.03 -14.96 2.99
C SER A 75 14.08 -16.05 2.47
N GLU A 76 13.17 -16.52 3.34
CA GLU A 76 12.12 -17.48 2.97
C GLU A 76 11.05 -16.83 2.07
N PHE A 77 10.97 -15.50 2.11
CA PHE A 77 10.02 -14.66 1.38
C PHE A 77 10.74 -13.71 0.42
N GLU A 78 10.00 -13.26 -0.58
CA GLU A 78 10.38 -12.20 -1.49
C GLU A 78 10.66 -10.90 -0.71
N GLU A 79 11.47 -9.99 -1.26
CA GLU A 79 11.69 -8.69 -0.64
C GLU A 79 10.52 -7.75 -0.98
N PRO A 80 9.94 -7.02 -0.01
CA PRO A 80 8.94 -6.00 -0.29
C PRO A 80 9.51 -4.86 -1.13
N VAL A 81 8.80 -4.49 -2.19
CA VAL A 81 9.18 -3.41 -3.10
C VAL A 81 8.57 -2.09 -2.63
N VAL A 82 9.45 -1.14 -2.28
CA VAL A 82 9.09 0.22 -1.92
C VAL A 82 9.32 1.13 -3.14
N ALA A 83 8.31 1.92 -3.48
CA ALA A 83 8.40 2.88 -4.56
C ALA A 83 8.87 4.25 -4.06
N GLY A 84 9.69 4.92 -4.85
CA GLY A 84 10.22 6.26 -4.58
C GLY A 84 9.68 7.31 -5.56
N SER A 85 10.14 8.54 -5.36
CA SER A 85 9.87 9.68 -6.25
C SER A 85 10.19 9.34 -7.71
N GLY A 86 9.24 9.59 -8.63
CA GLY A 86 9.38 9.29 -10.05
C GLY A 86 9.05 7.85 -10.45
N ASP A 87 8.80 6.95 -9.49
CA ASP A 87 8.38 5.59 -9.79
C ASP A 87 6.88 5.54 -10.10
N ALA A 88 6.55 4.77 -11.14
CA ALA A 88 5.21 4.34 -11.45
C ALA A 88 4.88 3.04 -10.71
N ILE A 89 3.68 3.00 -10.13
CA ILE A 89 3.12 1.83 -9.45
C ILE A 89 1.70 1.53 -9.94
N LEU A 90 1.28 0.27 -9.80
CA LEU A 90 -0.13 -0.10 -9.80
C LEU A 90 -0.66 0.06 -8.37
N ALA A 91 -1.21 1.24 -8.06
CA ALA A 91 -1.88 1.48 -6.79
C ALA A 91 -3.25 0.80 -6.81
N ILE A 92 -3.50 -0.10 -5.87
CA ILE A 92 -4.65 -1.01 -5.94
C ILE A 92 -5.13 -1.47 -4.56
N THR A 93 -6.43 -1.66 -4.44
CA THR A 93 -7.08 -2.37 -3.32
C THR A 93 -8.00 -3.45 -3.84
N ASP A 94 -8.05 -4.59 -3.15
CA ASP A 94 -9.04 -5.62 -3.43
C ASP A 94 -10.47 -5.14 -3.12
N GLY A 95 -11.46 -5.94 -3.50
CA GLY A 95 -12.88 -5.66 -3.25
C GLY A 95 -13.23 -5.52 -1.76
N GLN A 96 -12.38 -6.02 -0.86
CA GLN A 96 -12.60 -6.00 0.59
C GLN A 96 -11.77 -4.93 1.32
N TRP A 97 -10.92 -4.18 0.62
CA TRP A 97 -9.96 -3.23 1.20
C TRP A 97 -8.97 -3.88 2.19
N TYR A 98 -8.75 -5.18 2.08
CA TYR A 98 -7.85 -5.93 2.95
C TYR A 98 -6.46 -6.06 2.31
N VAL A 99 -6.40 -6.41 1.04
CA VAL A 99 -5.16 -6.60 0.28
C VAL A 99 -4.91 -5.38 -0.60
N GLN A 100 -3.74 -4.76 -0.46
CA GLN A 100 -3.46 -3.44 -1.04
C GLN A 100 -2.00 -3.29 -1.47
N TYR A 101 -1.76 -2.37 -2.41
CA TYR A 101 -0.46 -1.78 -2.71
C TYR A 101 -0.58 -0.27 -2.91
N TRP A 102 0.22 0.49 -2.17
CA TRP A 102 0.34 1.94 -2.26
C TRP A 102 1.79 2.39 -2.45
N GLY A 103 2.73 1.44 -2.62
CA GLY A 103 4.16 1.70 -2.79
C GLY A 103 5.00 1.53 -1.52
N ASN A 104 4.44 0.98 -0.43
CA ASN A 104 5.13 0.84 0.86
C ASN A 104 5.50 -0.62 1.15
N ALA A 105 6.51 -0.83 2.00
CA ALA A 105 6.97 -2.17 2.37
C ALA A 105 5.93 -2.97 3.17
N GLU A 106 5.06 -2.29 3.91
CA GLU A 106 4.04 -2.90 4.77
C GLU A 106 2.78 -3.33 4.00
N ASP A 107 2.68 -2.95 2.72
CA ASP A 107 1.56 -3.33 1.88
C ASP A 107 1.65 -4.83 1.55
N ILE A 108 0.53 -5.56 1.69
CA ILE A 108 0.50 -7.01 1.45
C ILE A 108 0.99 -7.37 0.04
N LEU A 109 0.72 -6.52 -0.95
CA LEU A 109 1.11 -6.75 -2.33
C LEU A 109 2.51 -6.20 -2.68
N ALA A 110 3.29 -5.73 -1.70
CA ALA A 110 4.64 -5.21 -1.94
C ALA A 110 5.64 -6.29 -2.36
N TYR A 111 5.43 -7.54 -1.92
CA TYR A 111 6.25 -8.67 -2.32
C TYR A 111 6.17 -8.89 -3.84
N ASP A 112 7.30 -8.71 -4.53
CA ASP A 112 7.41 -8.81 -6.01
C ASP A 112 6.47 -7.84 -6.77
N ALA A 113 6.19 -6.66 -6.21
CA ALA A 113 5.48 -5.63 -6.97
C ALA A 113 6.34 -5.15 -8.15
N GLY A 114 5.73 -5.12 -9.33
CA GLY A 114 6.37 -4.57 -10.53
C GLY A 114 6.20 -3.06 -10.56
N ILE A 115 7.30 -2.34 -10.35
CA ILE A 115 7.35 -0.88 -10.47
C ILE A 115 8.20 -0.47 -11.66
N ALA A 116 8.01 0.75 -12.15
CA ALA A 116 8.80 1.30 -13.24
C ALA A 116 9.27 2.71 -12.92
N HIS A 117 10.58 2.96 -12.89
CA HIS A 117 11.10 4.31 -12.80
C HIS A 117 10.84 5.05 -14.12
N ILE A 118 10.18 6.21 -14.07
CA ILE A 118 9.93 7.00 -15.26
C ILE A 118 11.12 7.89 -15.56
N ASP A 119 11.78 7.66 -16.69
CA ASP A 119 12.95 8.42 -17.15
C ASP A 119 12.77 9.08 -18.53
N GLY A 120 11.67 8.80 -19.22
CA GLY A 120 11.39 9.32 -20.56
C GLY A 120 9.99 9.00 -21.09
N ASP A 121 9.62 9.66 -22.20
CA ASP A 121 8.45 9.24 -22.98
C ASP A 121 8.71 7.79 -23.46
N GLY A 122 7.74 6.89 -23.29
CA GLY A 122 7.95 5.48 -23.60
C GLY A 122 6.88 4.55 -23.05
N ASP A 123 7.09 3.26 -23.27
CA ASP A 123 6.19 2.19 -22.81
C ASP A 123 6.76 1.54 -21.54
N TYR A 124 5.89 1.30 -20.56
CA TYR A 124 6.21 0.80 -19.24
C TYR A 124 5.18 -0.23 -18.79
N THR A 125 5.54 -1.02 -17.78
CA THR A 125 4.66 -2.02 -17.17
C THR A 125 4.74 -1.91 -15.66
N VAL A 126 3.60 -2.02 -14.98
CA VAL A 126 3.50 -2.17 -13.52
C VAL A 126 2.66 -3.39 -13.18
N SER A 127 2.87 -3.99 -12.01
CA SER A 127 2.13 -5.18 -11.60
C SER A 127 2.04 -5.38 -10.10
N VAL A 128 1.05 -6.16 -9.66
CA VAL A 128 0.96 -6.72 -8.30
C VAL A 128 0.71 -8.21 -8.36
N ASN A 129 1.15 -8.95 -7.34
CA ASN A 129 1.03 -10.41 -7.28
C ASN A 129 0.76 -10.89 -5.84
N ILE A 130 -0.47 -11.35 -5.55
CA ILE A 130 -0.81 -11.96 -4.25
C ILE A 130 -0.26 -13.39 -4.11
N GLY A 131 0.19 -14.01 -5.21
CA GLY A 131 0.72 -15.38 -5.24
C GLY A 131 2.14 -15.54 -4.71
N THR A 132 2.78 -14.47 -4.22
CA THR A 132 4.10 -14.53 -3.58
C THR A 132 4.02 -15.19 -2.22
N LYS A 133 5.13 -15.80 -1.77
CA LYS A 133 5.15 -16.47 -0.47
C LYS A 133 4.91 -15.51 0.68
N GLY A 134 5.53 -14.33 0.62
CA GLY A 134 5.34 -13.28 1.63
C GLY A 134 3.88 -12.85 1.75
N ALA A 135 3.23 -12.56 0.63
CA ALA A 135 1.84 -12.12 0.63
C ALA A 135 0.86 -13.22 1.08
N GLN A 136 1.08 -14.47 0.64
CA GLN A 136 0.29 -15.63 1.09
C GLN A 136 0.43 -15.86 2.60
N PHE A 137 1.66 -15.74 3.14
CA PHE A 137 1.90 -15.85 4.57
C PHE A 137 1.21 -14.73 5.35
N ASP A 138 1.30 -13.48 4.90
CA ASP A 138 0.68 -12.35 5.60
C ASP A 138 -0.85 -12.42 5.61
N VAL A 139 -1.45 -12.98 4.56
CA VAL A 139 -2.92 -13.13 4.47
C VAL A 139 -3.43 -14.37 5.21
N ALA A 140 -2.77 -15.52 5.06
CA ALA A 140 -3.31 -16.82 5.48
C ALA A 140 -2.42 -17.59 6.48
N GLY A 141 -1.21 -17.12 6.76
CA GLY A 141 -0.22 -17.79 7.61
C GLY A 141 0.44 -19.01 6.97
N ASP A 142 0.29 -19.20 5.66
CA ASP A 142 0.89 -20.30 4.88
C ASP A 142 1.56 -19.74 3.62
N PRO A 143 2.90 -19.82 3.49
CA PRO A 143 3.60 -19.28 2.32
C PRO A 143 3.38 -20.10 1.03
N ASN A 144 2.77 -21.28 1.13
CA ASN A 144 2.37 -22.08 -0.04
C ASN A 144 0.85 -22.06 -0.25
N GLY A 145 0.17 -21.07 0.33
CA GLY A 145 -1.25 -20.86 0.15
C GLY A 145 -1.62 -20.58 -1.31
N ASP A 146 -2.93 -20.66 -1.59
CA ASP A 146 -3.54 -20.39 -2.89
C ASP A 146 -4.57 -19.26 -2.82
N TYR A 147 -4.41 -18.34 -1.86
CA TYR A 147 -5.30 -17.20 -1.68
C TYR A 147 -5.36 -16.38 -2.96
N LYS A 148 -6.59 -16.02 -3.36
CA LYS A 148 -6.87 -15.07 -4.44
C LYS A 148 -7.63 -13.88 -3.90
N CYS A 149 -7.31 -12.70 -4.40
CA CYS A 149 -8.07 -11.51 -4.11
C CYS A 149 -9.48 -11.62 -4.69
N SER A 150 -10.44 -10.99 -4.01
CA SER A 150 -11.84 -10.92 -4.42
C SER A 150 -12.16 -9.51 -4.87
N GLY A 151 -12.44 -9.32 -6.16
CA GLY A 151 -12.74 -8.01 -6.73
C GLY A 151 -11.58 -7.01 -6.67
N VAL A 152 -11.87 -5.80 -7.15
CA VAL A 152 -11.03 -4.60 -7.01
C VAL A 152 -11.95 -3.45 -6.65
N SER A 153 -11.65 -2.72 -5.57
CA SER A 153 -12.43 -1.52 -5.20
C SER A 153 -11.84 -0.25 -5.81
N PHE A 154 -10.50 -0.22 -5.92
CA PHE A 154 -9.74 0.88 -6.48
C PHE A 154 -8.53 0.34 -7.23
N ALA A 155 -8.26 0.85 -8.43
CA ALA A 155 -7.01 0.63 -9.13
C ALA A 155 -6.63 1.83 -10.01
N ALA A 156 -5.35 2.18 -10.02
CA ALA A 156 -4.79 3.21 -10.88
C ALA A 156 -3.29 3.00 -11.12
N VAL A 157 -2.80 3.45 -12.27
CA VAL A 157 -1.36 3.72 -12.43
C VAL A 157 -1.08 5.08 -11.79
N LYS A 158 -0.19 5.12 -10.80
CA LYS A 158 0.29 6.36 -10.16
C LYS A 158 1.76 6.55 -10.43
N VAL A 159 2.20 7.78 -10.67
CA VAL A 159 3.61 8.20 -10.65
C VAL A 159 3.84 9.08 -9.43
N LEU A 160 4.65 8.59 -8.50
CA LEU A 160 4.94 9.27 -7.25
C LEU A 160 5.68 10.60 -7.50
N ASP A 161 5.26 11.67 -6.81
CA ASP A 161 5.70 13.07 -7.06
C ASP A 161 5.54 13.56 -8.51
N GLY A 162 4.73 12.87 -9.32
CA GLY A 162 4.61 13.10 -10.75
C GLY A 162 4.12 14.50 -11.13
N THR A 163 3.34 15.18 -10.28
CA THR A 163 2.91 16.56 -10.58
C THR A 163 4.06 17.56 -10.56
N THR A 164 5.08 17.30 -9.72
CA THR A 164 6.26 18.16 -9.58
C THR A 164 7.30 17.79 -10.62
N LEU A 165 7.60 16.50 -10.75
CA LEU A 165 8.62 16.02 -11.68
C LEU A 165 8.18 16.15 -13.15
N TYR A 166 6.90 15.88 -13.43
CA TYR A 166 6.38 15.71 -14.77
C TYR A 166 5.02 16.40 -14.96
N PRO A 167 4.94 17.74 -14.82
CA PRO A 167 3.68 18.48 -14.81
C PRO A 167 2.83 18.37 -16.08
N ASN A 168 3.43 17.94 -17.20
CA ASN A 168 2.75 17.74 -18.49
C ASN A 168 2.61 16.26 -18.89
N MET A 169 2.94 15.34 -17.97
CA MET A 169 2.87 13.90 -18.21
C MET A 169 1.47 13.46 -18.57
N ASN A 170 1.37 12.66 -19.63
CA ASN A 170 0.20 11.87 -19.94
C ASN A 170 0.53 10.39 -19.75
N ILE A 171 -0.35 9.69 -19.04
CA ILE A 171 -0.33 8.24 -18.86
C ILE A 171 -1.48 7.68 -19.70
N GLU A 172 -1.19 6.78 -20.64
CA GLU A 172 -2.19 6.09 -21.47
C GLU A 172 -2.11 4.58 -21.22
N ILE A 173 -3.18 3.99 -20.68
CA ILE A 173 -3.25 2.56 -20.41
C ILE A 173 -3.53 1.82 -21.72
N LYS A 174 -2.68 0.84 -22.05
CA LYS A 174 -2.71 0.12 -23.33
C LYS A 174 -3.33 -1.26 -23.19
N GLU A 175 -2.91 -2.01 -22.19
CA GLU A 175 -3.40 -3.36 -21.94
C GLU A 175 -3.39 -3.64 -20.43
N ILE A 176 -4.40 -4.36 -19.97
CA ILE A 176 -4.45 -4.90 -18.61
C ILE A 176 -4.56 -6.40 -18.73
N ARG A 177 -3.74 -7.13 -17.97
CA ARG A 177 -3.76 -8.58 -17.88
C ARG A 177 -4.11 -9.03 -16.46
N VAL A 178 -5.04 -9.96 -16.35
CA VAL A 178 -5.45 -10.60 -15.09
C VAL A 178 -5.09 -12.08 -15.18
N ASP A 179 -4.26 -12.55 -14.25
CA ASP A 179 -3.69 -13.91 -14.26
C ASP A 179 -3.10 -14.29 -15.64
N GLY A 180 -2.44 -13.32 -16.29
CA GLY A 180 -1.80 -13.46 -17.61
C GLY A 180 -2.74 -13.34 -18.82
N ASN A 181 -4.04 -13.13 -18.62
CA ASN A 181 -5.02 -13.00 -19.71
C ASN A 181 -5.41 -11.53 -19.92
N PRO A 182 -5.35 -11.01 -21.15
CA PRO A 182 -5.77 -9.64 -21.43
C PRO A 182 -7.29 -9.48 -21.23
N ILE A 183 -7.71 -8.36 -20.67
CA ILE A 183 -9.11 -7.98 -20.48
C ILE A 183 -9.49 -6.79 -21.37
N GLU A 184 -10.78 -6.62 -21.64
CA GLU A 184 -11.27 -5.55 -22.52
C GLU A 184 -11.30 -4.20 -21.78
N LEU A 185 -10.77 -3.15 -22.42
CA LEU A 185 -10.94 -1.78 -21.97
C LEU A 185 -12.29 -1.24 -22.48
N THR A 186 -13.20 -0.91 -21.56
CA THR A 186 -14.55 -0.42 -21.87
C THR A 186 -14.60 1.08 -22.12
N ALA A 187 -13.53 1.81 -21.77
CA ALA A 187 -13.36 3.24 -21.98
C ALA A 187 -11.86 3.59 -22.12
N LYS A 188 -11.56 4.81 -22.55
CA LYS A 188 -10.20 5.38 -22.47
C LYS A 188 -9.97 5.95 -21.07
N ASN A 189 -8.72 5.90 -20.61
CA ASN A 189 -8.33 6.62 -19.41
C ASN A 189 -7.96 8.07 -19.72
N TYR A 190 -7.94 8.91 -18.69
CA TYR A 190 -7.32 10.24 -18.71
C TYR A 190 -6.29 10.33 -17.58
N THR A 191 -5.44 11.34 -17.63
CA THR A 191 -4.46 11.65 -16.58
C THR A 191 -4.95 12.80 -15.71
N SER A 192 -4.80 12.70 -14.40
CA SER A 192 -5.11 13.75 -13.42
C SER A 192 -4.35 13.53 -12.12
N SER A 193 -4.51 14.42 -11.15
CA SER A 193 -4.01 14.31 -9.77
C SER A 193 -5.11 14.65 -8.77
N ASP A 194 -5.32 13.80 -7.76
CA ASP A 194 -6.33 14.06 -6.71
C ASP A 194 -5.77 14.89 -5.55
N ASP A 195 -4.48 14.74 -5.27
CA ASP A 195 -3.77 15.36 -4.13
C ASP A 195 -2.83 16.49 -4.57
N ASN A 196 -2.68 16.71 -5.88
CA ASN A 196 -1.68 17.58 -6.49
C ASN A 196 -0.23 17.14 -6.23
N VAL A 197 0.01 15.88 -5.84
CA VAL A 197 1.34 15.30 -5.60
C VAL A 197 1.65 14.24 -6.63
N GLU A 198 0.78 13.23 -6.77
CA GLU A 198 0.99 12.15 -7.74
C GLU A 198 0.25 12.40 -9.05
N MET A 199 0.89 12.03 -10.16
CA MET A 199 0.20 11.94 -11.45
C MET A 199 -0.48 10.57 -11.54
N ARG A 200 -1.70 10.49 -12.08
CA ARG A 200 -2.49 9.27 -12.04
C ARG A 200 -3.35 9.04 -13.27
N ALA A 201 -3.46 7.78 -13.69
CA ALA A 201 -4.48 7.27 -14.59
C ALA A 201 -5.33 6.20 -13.88
N ASN A 202 -6.61 6.50 -13.64
CA ASN A 202 -7.53 5.56 -13.01
C ASN A 202 -7.86 4.39 -13.95
N ILE A 203 -7.89 3.18 -13.40
CA ILE A 203 -8.40 1.96 -14.04
C ILE A 203 -9.82 1.68 -13.55
N LEU A 204 -10.00 1.70 -12.23
CA LEU A 204 -11.29 1.47 -11.59
C LEU A 204 -11.40 2.36 -10.36
N ASN A 205 -12.27 3.37 -10.44
CA ASN A 205 -12.56 4.29 -9.34
C ASN A 205 -14.01 4.76 -9.43
N SER A 206 -14.90 4.09 -8.69
CA SER A 206 -16.34 4.38 -8.70
C SER A 206 -16.71 5.67 -7.98
N TYR A 207 -15.78 6.27 -7.23
CA TYR A 207 -15.98 7.53 -6.53
C TYR A 207 -15.89 8.75 -7.47
N VAL A 208 -15.38 8.56 -8.69
CA VAL A 208 -15.26 9.63 -9.69
C VAL A 208 -16.29 9.43 -10.79
N SER A 209 -17.18 10.41 -10.93
CA SER A 209 -18.30 10.40 -11.89
C SER A 209 -18.30 11.61 -12.84
N SER A 210 -17.26 12.44 -12.77
CA SER A 210 -17.02 13.58 -13.65
C SER A 210 -15.52 13.82 -13.80
N PHE A 211 -15.09 14.50 -14.86
CA PHE A 211 -13.69 14.87 -15.03
C PHE A 211 -13.24 15.84 -13.92
N PRO A 212 -12.14 15.55 -13.22
CA PRO A 212 -11.42 16.54 -12.42
C PRO A 212 -11.02 17.77 -13.26
N ASP A 213 -10.76 18.90 -12.60
CA ASP A 213 -10.45 20.15 -13.29
C ASP A 213 -9.14 20.08 -14.09
N ASP A 214 -8.18 19.32 -13.59
CA ASP A 214 -6.85 19.07 -14.13
C ASP A 214 -6.79 17.85 -15.06
N ALA A 215 -7.92 17.19 -15.31
CA ALA A 215 -7.98 16.04 -16.22
C ALA A 215 -7.48 16.42 -17.62
N HIS A 216 -6.61 15.59 -18.18
CA HIS A 216 -6.02 15.82 -19.49
C HIS A 216 -5.64 14.51 -20.21
N THR A 217 -5.42 14.64 -21.51
CA THR A 217 -5.00 13.61 -22.45
C THR A 217 -3.99 14.22 -23.43
N PRO A 218 -3.31 13.43 -24.28
CA PRO A 218 -2.44 13.99 -25.31
C PRO A 218 -3.17 14.95 -26.28
N ALA A 219 -4.51 14.82 -26.41
CA ALA A 219 -5.34 15.71 -27.23
C ALA A 219 -5.83 16.97 -26.48
N GLY A 220 -5.41 17.16 -25.22
CA GLY A 220 -5.86 18.21 -24.32
C GLY A 220 -6.90 17.72 -23.30
N LYS A 221 -7.61 18.67 -22.67
CA LYS A 221 -8.65 18.36 -21.67
C LYS A 221 -9.75 17.50 -22.31
N PRO A 222 -10.10 16.33 -21.74
CA PRO A 222 -11.21 15.54 -22.25
C PRO A 222 -12.50 16.35 -22.17
N THR A 223 -13.27 16.34 -23.25
CA THR A 223 -14.57 17.01 -23.36
C THR A 223 -15.62 16.01 -23.84
N GLY A 224 -16.86 16.17 -23.41
CA GLY A 224 -17.96 15.29 -23.81
C GLY A 224 -18.58 14.53 -22.64
N GLU A 225 -19.30 13.46 -22.95
CA GLU A 225 -19.91 12.59 -21.96
C GLU A 225 -18.83 11.83 -21.17
N PHE A 226 -18.95 11.85 -19.85
CA PHE A 226 -18.13 11.01 -18.97
C PHE A 226 -18.48 9.55 -19.25
N GLY A 227 -17.54 8.77 -19.78
CA GLY A 227 -17.78 7.42 -20.27
C GLY A 227 -16.95 7.04 -21.49
N GLU A 228 -16.71 7.94 -22.46
CA GLU A 228 -15.67 7.68 -23.49
C GLU A 228 -14.28 7.73 -22.84
N TYR A 229 -14.04 8.80 -22.08
CA TYR A 229 -12.99 8.88 -21.08
C TYR A 229 -13.62 8.67 -19.71
N SER A 230 -13.01 7.82 -18.89
CA SER A 230 -13.61 7.39 -17.62
C SER A 230 -12.55 7.13 -16.56
N ALA A 231 -12.96 7.18 -15.29
CA ALA A 231 -12.18 6.65 -14.17
C ALA A 231 -12.43 5.15 -13.93
N GLN A 232 -13.31 4.55 -14.73
CA GLN A 232 -13.67 3.14 -14.74
C GLN A 232 -13.58 2.67 -16.19
N ILE A 233 -12.46 2.03 -16.53
CA ILE A 233 -12.11 1.67 -17.92
C ILE A 233 -12.17 0.17 -18.19
N ILE A 234 -12.61 -0.63 -17.22
CA ILE A 234 -12.80 -2.08 -17.34
C ILE A 234 -14.17 -2.47 -16.78
N ASN A 235 -14.63 -3.68 -17.08
CA ASN A 235 -15.76 -4.28 -16.36
C ASN A 235 -15.27 -4.86 -15.02
N PRO A 236 -15.85 -4.50 -13.85
CA PRO A 236 -15.47 -5.07 -12.56
C PRO A 236 -15.54 -6.60 -12.49
N ASP A 237 -16.40 -7.23 -13.30
CA ASP A 237 -16.51 -8.69 -13.35
C ASP A 237 -15.24 -9.36 -13.88
N ASP A 238 -14.45 -8.66 -14.72
CA ASP A 238 -13.19 -9.18 -15.28
C ASP A 238 -12.08 -9.27 -14.21
N VAL A 239 -12.27 -8.61 -13.06
CA VAL A 239 -11.37 -8.63 -11.89
C VAL A 239 -12.07 -9.20 -10.66
N ALA A 240 -13.15 -9.97 -10.82
CA ALA A 240 -13.91 -10.55 -9.71
C ALA A 240 -13.06 -11.51 -8.83
N SER A 241 -12.05 -12.15 -9.41
CA SER A 241 -11.05 -12.92 -8.66
C SER A 241 -9.72 -12.91 -9.42
N TRP A 242 -8.62 -12.67 -8.71
CA TRP A 242 -7.31 -12.51 -9.34
C TRP A 242 -6.17 -12.89 -8.39
N SER A 243 -5.04 -13.26 -8.99
CA SER A 243 -3.78 -13.54 -8.30
C SER A 243 -2.71 -12.53 -8.72
N LYS A 244 -2.67 -12.21 -10.02
CA LYS A 244 -1.76 -11.21 -10.59
C LYS A 244 -2.52 -10.24 -11.47
N ILE A 245 -2.20 -8.96 -11.37
CA ILE A 245 -2.64 -7.93 -12.31
C ILE A 245 -1.41 -7.22 -12.86
N GLU A 246 -1.35 -7.07 -14.17
CA GLU A 246 -0.29 -6.38 -14.90
C GLU A 246 -0.92 -5.31 -15.79
N VAL A 247 -0.29 -4.14 -15.89
CA VAL A 247 -0.77 -3.02 -16.68
C VAL A 247 0.37 -2.50 -17.53
N ASP A 248 0.19 -2.56 -18.85
CA ASP A 248 1.06 -1.90 -19.81
C ASP A 248 0.51 -0.51 -20.12
N PHE A 249 1.37 0.50 -20.09
CA PHE A 249 0.99 1.88 -20.32
C PHE A 249 2.10 2.65 -21.04
N THR A 250 1.70 3.70 -21.74
CA THR A 250 2.62 4.64 -22.38
C THR A 250 2.63 5.95 -21.60
N VAL A 251 3.83 6.45 -21.32
CA VAL A 251 4.07 7.80 -20.84
C VAL A 251 4.44 8.70 -22.02
N SER A 252 3.87 9.91 -22.04
CA SER A 252 4.25 10.96 -22.98
C SER A 252 4.19 12.34 -22.35
N GLY A 253 4.76 13.35 -23.00
CA GLY A 253 4.72 14.74 -22.52
C GLY A 253 5.75 15.06 -21.43
N ILE A 254 6.73 14.17 -21.23
CA ILE A 254 7.81 14.38 -20.26
C ILE A 254 9.13 14.82 -20.91
N SER A 255 9.15 14.98 -22.24
CA SER A 255 10.28 15.60 -22.96
C SER A 255 10.51 17.04 -22.46
N GLY A 256 11.51 17.18 -21.59
CA GLY A 256 11.81 18.40 -20.84
C GLY A 256 11.92 18.21 -19.33
N ALA A 257 11.76 16.98 -18.80
CA ALA A 257 12.08 16.66 -17.41
C ALA A 257 13.49 17.16 -17.10
N ALA A 258 13.58 18.18 -16.26
CA ALA A 258 14.85 18.73 -15.81
C ALA A 258 15.65 17.59 -15.16
N GLU A 259 16.94 17.52 -15.46
CA GLU A 259 17.87 16.67 -14.73
C GLU A 259 17.58 16.81 -13.23
N ALA A 260 17.44 15.66 -12.56
CA ALA A 260 17.32 15.61 -11.10
C ALA A 260 18.35 16.57 -10.49
N PRO A 261 17.99 17.39 -9.49
CA PRO A 261 18.93 18.35 -8.93
C PRO A 261 20.16 17.58 -8.46
N ALA A 262 21.30 17.87 -9.11
CA ALA A 262 22.58 17.36 -8.67
C ALA A 262 22.72 17.70 -7.18
N ASP A 263 22.93 16.66 -6.38
CA ASP A 263 23.22 16.76 -4.95
C ASP A 263 24.42 17.70 -4.80
N THR A 264 24.13 18.98 -4.54
CA THR A 264 25.14 20.01 -4.40
C THR A 264 25.68 19.79 -3.00
N PRO A 265 26.95 19.37 -2.83
CA PRO A 265 27.50 19.16 -1.51
C PRO A 265 27.34 20.46 -0.73
N ALA A 266 26.67 20.36 0.42
CA ALA A 266 26.50 21.45 1.35
C ALA A 266 27.86 22.12 1.60
N ASP A 267 27.86 23.43 1.39
CA ASP A 267 28.85 24.43 1.75
C ASP A 267 29.78 23.94 2.88
N ALA A 268 31.00 23.56 2.53
CA ALA A 268 32.06 23.34 3.50
C ALA A 268 32.35 24.69 4.19
N PRO A 269 32.40 24.76 5.53
CA PRO A 269 32.62 26.03 6.20
C PRO A 269 33.99 26.58 5.82
N ALA A 270 34.01 27.84 5.37
CA ALA A 270 35.22 28.55 5.02
C ALA A 270 36.26 28.48 6.15
N GLU A 271 37.43 27.92 5.86
CA GLU A 271 38.59 28.00 6.74
C GLU A 271 39.00 29.46 6.87
N THR A 272 38.91 29.98 8.10
CA THR A 272 39.47 31.26 8.51
C THR A 272 40.99 31.24 8.31
N GLU A 273 41.50 31.99 7.32
CA GLU A 273 42.93 32.27 7.22
C GLU A 273 43.40 33.07 8.44
N VAL A 274 44.31 32.50 9.21
CA VAL A 274 45.03 33.16 10.30
C VAL A 274 46.15 34.00 9.67
N PRO A 275 46.23 35.33 9.88
CA PRO A 275 47.31 36.12 9.31
C PRO A 275 48.63 35.82 10.02
N ALA A 276 49.68 35.61 9.22
CA ALA A 276 51.03 35.30 9.67
C ALA A 276 51.62 36.41 10.56
N GLU A 277 52.19 35.99 11.68
CA GLU A 277 52.96 36.80 12.62
C GLU A 277 54.26 37.30 11.98
N VAL A 278 54.46 38.62 11.98
CA VAL A 278 55.67 39.28 11.48
C VAL A 278 56.73 39.25 12.60
N ALA A 279 57.83 38.53 12.36
CA ALA A 279 59.01 38.54 13.23
C ALA A 279 59.73 39.91 13.22
N PRO A 280 60.36 40.34 14.32
CA PRO A 280 61.01 41.65 14.38
C PRO A 280 62.37 41.63 13.67
N ALA A 281 62.68 42.73 12.98
CA ALA A 281 64.02 43.00 12.46
C ALA A 281 64.93 43.54 13.57
N GLU A 282 66.22 43.22 13.46
CA GLU A 282 67.33 43.51 14.39
C GLU A 282 67.47 44.97 14.85
#